data_AF-Q2G0G7-F1
#
_entry.id   AF-Q2G0G7-F1
#
_cell.length_a   1.000
_cell.length_b   1.000
_cell.length_c   1.000
_cell.angle_alpha   90.00
_cell.angle_beta   90.00
_cell.angle_gamma   90.00
#
_symmetry.space_group_name_H-M   'P 1'
#
loop_
_entity.id
_entity.type
_entity.pdbx_description
1 polymer ?
#
loop_
_entity_poly.entity_id
_entity_poly.type
_entity_poly.pdbx_seq_one_letter_code
_entity_poly.pdbx_strand_id
1 'polypeptide(L)'
;MLLCESKIINKNPKYRIIKYNDEYLMVDIISTWISLFFPFINWFIPKEYVKISREEFENLNIVKPAKKNVFWPVAGSSALLGVALRKYTHLLDIQLDKKLVIAICCITFIGILIFYVRLIKKSSLNIYNTKNKRSKIFLIPTLKNVCFTLFGYILFGGLTMLFLDALLSMSYQNIIVYFVWIAVIMGFFLVNIALIIDKNIHVILKNQ
;
A
#
# COMPACT_ATOMS: atom_id res chain seq x y z
N MET A 1 26.71 -2.10 -3.89
CA MET A 1 25.27 -1.89 -4.16
C MET A 1 24.99 -2.40 -5.56
N LEU A 2 24.09 -3.36 -5.74
CA LEU A 2 23.79 -3.95 -7.06
C LEU A 2 22.36 -3.63 -7.48
N LEU A 3 22.14 -3.19 -8.72
CA LEU A 3 20.79 -2.99 -9.26
C LEU A 3 20.21 -4.35 -9.66
N CYS A 4 19.14 -4.77 -8.99
CA CYS A 4 18.52 -6.08 -9.17
C CYS A 4 17.11 -5.96 -9.74
N GLU A 5 16.68 -6.97 -10.49
CA GLU A 5 15.28 -7.09 -10.92
C GLU A 5 14.44 -7.64 -9.76
N SER A 6 13.35 -6.94 -9.44
CA SER A 6 12.32 -7.36 -8.50
C SER A 6 11.10 -7.87 -9.26
N LYS A 7 10.65 -9.07 -8.91
CA LYS A 7 9.51 -9.75 -9.50
C LYS A 7 8.35 -9.85 -8.53
N ILE A 8 7.15 -9.57 -9.03
CA ILE A 8 5.89 -9.54 -8.28
C ILE A 8 5.25 -10.93 -8.33
N ILE A 9 4.92 -11.46 -7.16
CA ILE A 9 4.14 -12.69 -7.02
C ILE A 9 2.66 -12.35 -7.19
N ASN A 10 1.92 -13.13 -7.98
CA ASN A 10 0.50 -12.88 -8.26
C ASN A 10 -0.30 -12.70 -6.97
N LYS A 11 -1.07 -11.61 -6.88
CA LYS A 11 -1.96 -11.29 -5.76
C LYS A 11 -1.28 -11.32 -4.37
N ASN A 12 0.04 -11.18 -4.30
CA ASN A 12 0.76 -11.13 -3.02
C ASN A 12 1.41 -9.75 -2.79
N PRO A 13 0.83 -8.90 -1.94
CA PRO A 13 1.40 -7.59 -1.62
C PRO A 13 2.63 -7.68 -0.70
N LYS A 14 2.79 -8.79 0.03
CA LYS A 14 3.74 -8.93 1.13
C LYS A 14 5.14 -9.31 0.65
N TYR A 15 5.23 -10.31 -0.24
CA TYR A 15 6.50 -10.85 -0.68
C TYR A 15 6.86 -10.49 -2.11
N ARG A 16 8.17 -10.38 -2.37
CA ARG A 16 8.72 -10.41 -3.72
C ARG A 16 10.00 -11.17 -3.83
N ILE A 17 10.33 -11.43 -5.09
CA ILE A 17 11.53 -12.16 -5.46
C ILE A 17 12.49 -11.18 -6.09
N ILE A 18 13.68 -11.09 -5.54
CA ILE A 18 14.78 -10.29 -6.07
C ILE A 18 15.76 -11.24 -6.74
N LYS A 19 16.01 -11.03 -8.02
CA LYS A 19 17.05 -11.77 -8.74
C LYS A 19 18.40 -11.11 -8.46
N TYR A 20 19.21 -11.75 -7.62
CA TYR A 20 20.54 -11.29 -7.26
C TYR A 20 21.56 -12.25 -7.89
N ASN A 21 22.25 -11.79 -8.95
CA ASN A 21 23.05 -12.64 -9.83
C ASN A 21 22.21 -13.84 -10.35
N ASP A 22 22.58 -15.07 -9.99
CA ASP A 22 21.88 -16.31 -10.36
C ASP A 22 20.96 -16.85 -9.26
N GLU A 23 20.85 -16.15 -8.13
CA GLU A 23 20.01 -16.54 -6.99
C GLU A 23 18.67 -15.78 -6.96
N TYR A 24 17.65 -16.45 -6.43
CA TYR A 24 16.33 -15.88 -6.18
C TYR A 24 16.14 -15.65 -4.69
N LEU A 25 16.01 -14.38 -4.30
CA LEU A 25 15.85 -13.98 -2.91
C LEU A 25 14.40 -13.57 -2.67
N MET A 26 13.67 -14.34 -1.86
CA MET A 26 12.32 -13.98 -1.47
C MET A 26 12.36 -13.10 -0.22
N VAL A 27 11.83 -11.88 -0.33
CA VAL A 27 11.91 -10.84 0.72
C VAL A 27 10.51 -10.47 1.21
N ASP A 28 10.35 -10.36 2.52
CA ASP A 28 9.18 -9.73 3.14
C ASP A 28 9.33 -8.21 3.09
N ILE A 29 8.53 -7.56 2.25
CA ILE A 29 8.63 -6.12 2.02
C ILE A 29 7.95 -5.35 3.15
N ILE A 30 6.83 -5.87 3.65
CA ILE A 30 5.99 -5.25 4.67
C ILE A 30 6.36 -5.85 6.03
N SER A 31 7.64 -5.74 6.38
CA SER A 31 8.20 -6.36 7.58
C SER A 31 7.54 -5.87 8.87
N THR A 32 6.99 -4.65 8.88
CA THR A 32 6.33 -4.04 10.03
C THR A 32 5.05 -3.34 9.60
N TRP A 33 4.00 -3.40 10.44
CA TRP A 33 2.74 -2.68 10.18
C TRP A 33 2.95 -1.16 10.13
N ILE A 34 3.99 -0.64 10.78
CA ILE A 34 4.36 0.78 10.75
C ILE A 34 4.63 1.26 9.32
N SER A 35 5.12 0.38 8.43
CA SER A 35 5.36 0.76 7.04
C SER A 35 4.09 1.02 6.23
N LEU A 36 2.91 0.65 6.76
CA LEU A 36 1.62 1.06 6.19
C LEU A 36 1.39 2.57 6.31
N PHE A 37 1.97 3.18 7.35
CA PHE A 37 1.92 4.62 7.57
C PHE A 37 3.10 5.31 6.92
N PHE A 38 4.30 4.77 7.07
CA PHE A 38 5.53 5.42 6.61
C PHE A 38 6.29 4.47 5.67
N PRO A 39 5.96 4.45 4.36
CA PRO A 39 6.58 3.51 3.42
C PRO A 39 8.10 3.71 3.32
N PHE A 40 8.60 4.92 3.57
CA PHE A 40 10.02 5.30 3.52
C PHE A 40 10.88 4.58 4.57
N ILE A 41 10.28 4.22 5.71
CA ILE A 41 10.98 3.48 6.78
C ILE A 41 11.51 2.15 6.23
N ASN A 42 10.83 1.55 5.23
CA ASN A 42 11.29 0.30 4.63
C ASN A 42 12.60 0.40 3.87
N TRP A 43 13.08 1.60 3.53
CA TRP A 43 14.36 1.81 2.88
C TRP A 43 15.52 1.79 3.86
N PHE A 44 15.24 2.12 5.14
CA PHE A 44 16.24 2.20 6.21
C PHE A 44 16.23 0.99 7.14
N ILE A 45 15.19 0.14 7.09
CA ILE A 45 15.12 -1.08 7.91
C ILE A 45 15.58 -2.29 7.09
N PRO A 46 16.60 -3.05 7.56
CA PRO A 46 17.00 -4.28 6.90
C PRO A 46 15.86 -5.32 6.92
N LYS A 47 15.57 -5.91 5.76
CA LYS A 47 14.53 -6.93 5.57
C LYS A 47 15.11 -8.33 5.70
N GLU A 48 14.30 -9.27 6.19
CA GLU A 48 14.63 -10.69 6.14
C GLU A 48 14.32 -11.27 4.76
N TYR A 49 15.30 -11.97 4.20
CA TYR A 49 15.12 -12.74 2.97
C TYR A 49 15.47 -14.21 3.18
N VAL A 50 14.88 -15.04 2.31
CA VAL A 50 15.19 -16.47 2.19
C VAL A 50 15.57 -16.77 0.74
N LYS A 51 16.53 -17.68 0.55
CA LYS A 51 16.89 -18.16 -0.79
C LYS A 51 15.86 -19.21 -1.24
N ILE A 52 15.32 -19.04 -2.44
CA ILE A 52 14.42 -20.01 -3.06
C ILE A 52 15.09 -20.67 -4.26
N SER A 53 14.78 -21.93 -4.52
CA SER A 53 15.27 -22.64 -5.70
C SER A 53 14.61 -22.11 -6.97
N ARG A 54 15.19 -22.44 -8.14
CA ARG A 54 14.57 -22.13 -9.43
C ARG A 54 13.20 -22.81 -9.59
N GLU A 55 13.06 -24.05 -9.13
CA GLU A 55 11.79 -24.79 -9.16
C GLU A 55 10.73 -24.12 -8.27
N GLU A 56 11.10 -23.68 -7.06
CA GLU A 56 10.20 -22.91 -6.18
C GLU A 56 9.78 -21.58 -6.84
N PHE A 57 10.71 -20.93 -7.54
CA PHE A 57 10.43 -19.71 -8.30
C PHE A 57 9.47 -19.94 -9.47
N GLU A 58 9.63 -21.03 -10.22
CA GLU A 58 8.77 -21.37 -11.37
C GLU A 58 7.36 -21.82 -10.93
N ASN A 59 7.27 -22.48 -9.78
CA ASN A 59 5.99 -22.85 -9.16
C ASN A 59 5.22 -21.64 -8.61
N LEU A 60 5.89 -20.50 -8.40
CA LEU A 60 5.22 -19.26 -8.04
C LEU A 60 4.58 -18.66 -9.29
N ASN A 61 3.29 -18.32 -9.20
CA ASN A 61 2.60 -17.58 -10.24
C ASN A 61 3.19 -16.16 -10.35
N ILE A 62 4.23 -15.96 -11.15
CA ILE A 62 4.82 -14.65 -11.41
C ILE A 62 4.01 -13.94 -12.48
N VAL A 63 3.41 -12.81 -12.14
CA VAL A 63 2.66 -12.00 -13.11
C VAL A 63 3.63 -11.08 -13.83
N LYS A 64 3.76 -11.23 -15.15
CA LYS A 64 4.26 -10.12 -15.97
C LYS A 64 3.21 -9.01 -15.92
N PRO A 65 3.56 -7.78 -15.51
CA PRO A 65 2.58 -6.71 -15.41
C PRO A 65 1.95 -6.47 -16.79
N ALA A 66 0.69 -6.90 -16.96
CA ALA A 66 -0.09 -6.53 -18.12
C ALA A 66 -0.57 -5.10 -17.90
N LYS A 67 -0.13 -4.18 -18.76
CA LYS A 67 -0.55 -2.77 -18.74
C LYS A 67 -2.02 -2.68 -19.17
N LYS A 68 -2.96 -2.96 -18.25
CA LYS A 68 -4.37 -2.68 -18.48
C LYS A 68 -4.62 -1.21 -18.16
N ASN A 69 -5.08 -0.43 -19.16
CA ASN A 69 -5.47 0.97 -19.00
C ASN A 69 -6.81 1.13 -18.26
N VAL A 70 -6.95 0.52 -17.08
CA VAL A 70 -8.17 0.60 -16.25
C VAL A 70 -8.29 1.98 -15.56
N PHE A 71 -7.20 2.76 -15.53
CA PHE A 71 -7.17 4.06 -14.86
C PHE A 71 -8.19 5.05 -15.44
N TRP A 72 -8.26 5.18 -16.77
CA TRP A 72 -9.13 6.18 -17.39
C TRP A 72 -10.63 5.91 -17.19
N PRO A 73 -11.13 4.66 -17.34
CA PRO A 73 -12.51 4.33 -16.99
C PRO A 73 -12.86 4.62 -15.52
N VAL A 74 -11.96 4.28 -14.58
CA VAL A 74 -12.21 4.48 -13.14
C VAL A 74 -12.22 5.97 -12.79
N ALA A 75 -11.22 6.73 -13.25
CA ALA A 75 -11.15 8.16 -13.02
C ALA A 75 -12.35 8.90 -13.63
N GLY A 76 -12.69 8.61 -14.89
CA GLY A 76 -13.83 9.20 -15.57
C GLY A 76 -15.17 8.88 -14.89
N SER A 77 -15.37 7.62 -14.49
CA SER A 77 -16.60 7.20 -13.80
C SER A 77 -16.75 7.88 -12.44
N SER A 78 -15.66 8.04 -11.69
CA SER A 78 -15.69 8.73 -10.39
C SER A 78 -16.04 10.21 -10.52
N ALA A 79 -15.52 10.89 -11.57
CA ALA A 79 -15.83 12.29 -11.85
C ALA A 79 -17.31 12.47 -12.22
N LEU A 80 -17.84 11.62 -13.12
CA LEU A 80 -19.25 11.66 -13.52
C LEU A 80 -20.19 11.39 -12.34
N LEU A 81 -19.84 10.43 -11.48
CA LEU A 81 -20.61 10.12 -10.28
C LEU A 81 -20.61 11.30 -9.29
N GLY A 82 -19.48 11.99 -9.13
CA GLY A 82 -19.40 13.23 -8.34
C GLY A 82 -20.30 14.35 -8.89
N VAL A 83 -20.34 14.53 -10.21
CA VAL A 83 -21.24 15.50 -10.85
C VAL A 83 -22.71 15.13 -10.64
N ALA A 84 -23.06 13.85 -10.81
CA ALA A 84 -24.43 13.37 -10.63
C ALA A 84 -24.92 13.51 -9.18
N LEU A 85 -24.04 13.21 -8.21
CA LEU A 85 -24.37 13.29 -6.79
C LEU A 85 -24.45 14.73 -6.27
N ARG A 86 -23.89 15.72 -6.98
CA ARG A 86 -23.89 17.13 -6.57
C ARG A 86 -25.29 17.66 -6.25
N LYS A 87 -26.33 17.21 -6.95
CA LYS A 87 -27.72 17.64 -6.70
C LYS A 87 -28.26 17.13 -5.36
N TYR A 88 -27.81 15.95 -4.94
CA TYR A 88 -28.32 15.24 -3.76
C TYR A 88 -27.48 15.49 -2.50
N THR A 89 -26.40 16.27 -2.58
CA THR A 89 -25.50 16.51 -1.45
C THR A 89 -26.25 17.06 -0.24
N HIS A 90 -27.15 18.03 -0.45
CA HIS A 90 -27.92 18.68 0.61
C HIS A 90 -28.90 17.73 1.34
N LEU A 91 -29.37 16.67 0.67
CA LEU A 91 -30.26 15.68 1.28
C LEU A 91 -29.49 14.69 2.17
N LEU A 92 -28.16 14.69 2.08
CA LEU A 92 -27.27 13.76 2.78
C LEU A 92 -26.46 14.47 3.88
N ASP A 93 -26.86 15.67 4.25
CA ASP A 93 -26.32 16.41 5.38
C ASP A 93 -27.04 15.97 6.66
N ILE A 94 -26.27 15.51 7.65
CA ILE A 94 -26.77 15.13 8.98
C ILE A 94 -26.06 15.99 10.01
N GLN A 95 -26.80 16.44 11.03
CA GLN A 95 -26.21 17.12 12.17
C GLN A 95 -25.88 16.09 13.27
N LEU A 96 -24.59 15.83 13.47
CA LEU A 96 -24.09 14.97 14.54
C LEU A 96 -23.29 15.79 15.56
N ASP A 97 -23.30 15.36 16.82
CA ASP A 97 -22.40 15.92 17.83
C ASP A 97 -20.94 15.66 17.42
N LYS A 98 -20.06 16.65 17.58
CA LYS A 98 -18.64 16.56 17.21
C LYS A 98 -17.95 15.35 17.84
N LYS A 99 -18.28 14.98 19.08
CA LYS A 99 -17.71 13.80 19.76
C LYS A 99 -18.11 12.51 19.05
N LEU A 100 -19.34 12.42 18.57
CA LEU A 100 -19.82 11.27 17.81
C LEU A 100 -19.13 11.18 16.44
N VAL A 101 -18.96 12.30 15.74
CA VAL A 101 -18.24 12.34 14.45
C VAL A 101 -16.80 11.86 14.62
N ILE A 102 -16.09 12.35 15.63
CA ILE A 102 -14.72 11.93 15.95
C ILE A 102 -14.70 10.42 16.24
N ALA A 103 -15.61 9.93 17.08
CA ALA A 103 -15.68 8.51 17.42
C ALA A 103 -15.90 7.62 16.18
N ILE A 104 -16.84 8.00 15.30
CA ILE A 104 -17.11 7.29 14.05
C ILE A 104 -15.87 7.28 13.14
N CYS A 105 -15.22 8.43 12.96
CA CYS A 105 -14.00 8.52 12.16
C CYS A 105 -12.89 7.63 12.73
N CYS A 106 -12.65 7.67 14.04
CA CYS A 106 -11.66 6.82 14.71
C CYS A 106 -11.95 5.32 14.54
N ILE A 107 -13.20 4.90 14.78
CA ILE A 107 -13.61 3.49 14.62
C ILE A 107 -13.37 3.03 13.19
N THR A 108 -13.75 3.84 12.21
CA THR A 108 -13.59 3.52 10.80
C THR A 108 -12.13 3.45 10.38
N PHE A 109 -11.31 4.39 10.81
CA PHE A 109 -9.87 4.37 10.57
C PHE A 109 -9.21 3.12 11.18
N ILE A 110 -9.53 2.79 12.44
CA ILE A 110 -9.03 1.59 13.11
C ILE A 110 -9.51 0.32 12.38
N GLY A 111 -10.77 0.27 11.96
CA GLY A 111 -11.33 -0.84 11.21
C GLY A 111 -10.60 -1.07 9.88
N ILE A 112 -10.32 -0.01 9.13
CA ILE A 112 -9.55 -0.08 7.88
C ILE A 112 -8.11 -0.53 8.16
N LEU A 113 -7.46 0.01 9.18
CA LEU A 113 -6.10 -0.39 9.56
C LEU A 113 -6.03 -1.88 9.91
N ILE A 114 -6.95 -2.38 10.76
CA ILE A 114 -7.04 -3.80 11.12
C ILE A 114 -7.25 -4.65 9.87
N PHE A 115 -8.11 -4.21 8.96
CA PHE A 115 -8.35 -4.90 7.70
C PHE A 115 -7.06 -5.04 6.88
N TYR A 116 -6.27 -3.98 6.70
CA TYR A 116 -4.99 -4.05 5.97
C TYR A 116 -3.96 -4.93 6.68
N VAL A 117 -3.83 -4.83 8.01
CA VAL A 117 -2.93 -5.71 8.78
C VAL A 117 -3.33 -7.19 8.59
N ARG A 118 -4.63 -7.50 8.60
CA ARG A 118 -5.15 -8.85 8.34
C ARG A 118 -4.87 -9.29 6.90
N LEU A 119 -5.05 -8.42 5.90
CA LEU A 119 -4.72 -8.72 4.50
C LEU A 119 -3.24 -9.10 4.32
N ILE A 120 -2.34 -8.34 4.95
CA ILE A 120 -0.90 -8.62 4.91
C ILE A 120 -0.59 -9.95 5.60
N LYS A 121 -1.16 -10.20 6.78
CA LYS A 121 -0.98 -11.48 7.49
C LYS A 121 -1.48 -12.66 6.67
N LYS A 122 -2.66 -12.54 6.05
CA LYS A 122 -3.25 -13.57 5.19
C LYS A 122 -2.41 -13.83 3.93
N SER A 123 -1.64 -12.83 3.49
CA SER A 123 -0.74 -12.95 2.33
C SER A 123 0.57 -13.67 2.65
N SER A 124 0.72 -14.27 3.85
CA SER A 124 1.87 -15.12 4.20
C SER A 124 2.00 -16.34 3.28
N LEU A 125 3.22 -16.70 2.85
CA LEU A 125 3.48 -17.85 1.98
C LEU A 125 4.25 -18.92 2.75
N ASN A 126 3.80 -20.17 2.62
CA ASN A 126 4.41 -21.30 3.32
C ASN A 126 5.88 -21.48 2.95
N ILE A 127 6.25 -21.32 1.67
CA ILE A 127 7.63 -21.41 1.17
C ILE A 127 8.57 -20.47 1.94
N TYR A 128 8.10 -19.25 2.29
CA TYR A 128 8.88 -18.31 3.08
C TYR A 128 9.04 -18.79 4.52
N ASN A 129 7.95 -19.27 5.13
CA ASN A 129 7.92 -19.66 6.54
C ASN A 129 8.69 -20.95 6.83
N THR A 130 8.76 -21.90 5.89
CA THR A 130 9.46 -23.18 6.06
C THR A 130 10.98 -23.09 5.96
N LYS A 131 11.52 -21.98 5.46
CA LYS A 131 12.97 -21.78 5.32
C LYS A 131 13.57 -21.27 6.64
N ASN A 132 14.51 -22.05 7.19
CA ASN A 132 15.18 -21.70 8.45
C ASN A 132 16.31 -20.67 8.26
N LYS A 133 17.02 -20.70 7.12
CA LYS A 133 18.12 -19.77 6.85
C LYS A 133 17.55 -18.41 6.44
N ARG A 134 17.62 -17.44 7.35
CA ARG A 134 17.24 -16.05 7.10
C ARG A 134 18.46 -15.15 7.17
N SER A 135 18.56 -14.25 6.21
CA SER A 135 19.61 -13.24 6.15
C SER A 135 19.01 -11.86 5.93
N LYS A 136 19.80 -10.81 6.17
CA LYS A 136 19.32 -9.43 6.13
C LYS A 136 19.78 -8.71 4.87
N ILE A 137 18.87 -7.94 4.27
CA ILE A 137 19.09 -7.19 3.03
C ILE A 137 18.52 -5.78 3.16
N PHE A 138 19.24 -4.77 2.68
CA PHE A 138 18.68 -3.42 2.48
C PHE A 138 18.17 -3.27 1.05
N LEU A 139 16.97 -2.72 0.93
CA LEU A 139 16.30 -2.45 -0.33
C LEU A 139 16.17 -0.95 -0.51
N ILE A 140 16.97 -0.40 -1.41
CA ILE A 140 16.98 1.03 -1.71
C ILE A 140 16.31 1.22 -3.08
N PRO A 141 15.20 1.96 -3.16
CA PRO A 141 14.50 2.21 -4.42
C PRO A 141 15.32 3.11 -5.35
N THR A 142 14.95 3.14 -6.63
CA THR A 142 15.48 4.13 -7.57
C THR A 142 14.95 5.54 -7.26
N LEU A 143 15.69 6.59 -7.65
CA LEU A 143 15.27 7.99 -7.47
C LEU A 143 13.87 8.24 -8.03
N LYS A 144 13.57 7.67 -9.21
CA LYS A 144 12.25 7.75 -9.84
C LYS A 144 11.16 7.25 -8.89
N ASN A 145 11.37 6.09 -8.26
CA ASN A 145 10.40 5.51 -7.35
C ASN A 145 10.32 6.25 -6.01
N VAL A 146 11.42 6.82 -5.52
CA VAL A 146 11.40 7.74 -4.37
C VAL A 146 10.44 8.90 -4.64
N CYS A 147 10.56 9.56 -5.79
CA CYS A 147 9.67 10.66 -6.18
C CYS A 147 8.21 10.20 -6.28
N PHE A 148 7.92 9.07 -6.92
CA PHE A 148 6.55 8.53 -6.98
C PHE A 148 5.99 8.18 -5.60
N THR A 149 6.83 7.63 -4.72
CA THR A 149 6.42 7.26 -3.36
C THR A 149 6.08 8.51 -2.55
N LEU A 150 6.95 9.52 -2.59
CA LEU A 150 6.73 10.80 -1.92
C LEU A 150 5.48 11.49 -2.45
N PHE A 151 5.30 11.54 -3.78
CA PHE A 151 4.13 12.14 -4.40
C PHE A 151 2.83 11.44 -3.98
N GLY A 152 2.77 10.10 -4.08
CA GLY A 152 1.60 9.34 -3.68
C GLY A 152 1.28 9.48 -2.20
N TYR A 153 2.30 9.44 -1.34
CA TYR A 153 2.16 9.64 0.09
C TYR A 153 1.60 11.03 0.44
N ILE A 154 2.16 12.10 -0.15
CA ILE A 154 1.71 13.47 0.08
C ILE A 154 0.29 13.66 -0.45
N LEU A 155 -0.01 13.16 -1.65
CA LEU A 155 -1.33 13.31 -2.27
C LEU A 155 -2.42 12.63 -1.44
N PHE A 156 -2.28 11.34 -1.16
CA PHE A 156 -3.32 10.59 -0.43
C PHE A 156 -3.34 10.93 1.06
N GLY A 157 -2.18 11.21 1.66
CA GLY A 157 -2.09 11.69 3.05
C GLY A 157 -2.74 13.06 3.22
N GLY A 158 -2.43 14.00 2.31
CA GLY A 158 -3.03 15.33 2.29
C GLY A 158 -4.54 15.30 2.07
N LEU A 159 -5.03 14.50 1.10
CA LEU A 159 -6.46 14.33 0.88
C LEU A 159 -7.16 13.69 2.09
N THR A 160 -6.53 12.71 2.75
CA THR A 160 -7.07 12.11 3.98
C THR A 160 -7.28 13.17 5.07
N MET A 161 -6.28 14.04 5.28
CA MET A 161 -6.36 15.12 6.26
C MET A 161 -7.38 16.19 5.87
N LEU A 162 -7.44 16.58 4.60
CA LEU A 162 -8.40 17.56 4.09
C LEU A 162 -9.84 17.10 4.29
N PHE A 163 -10.16 15.86 3.92
CA PHE A 163 -11.51 15.33 4.10
C PHE A 163 -11.84 15.07 5.57
N LEU A 164 -10.85 14.72 6.41
CA LEU A 164 -11.05 14.64 7.85
C LEU A 164 -11.37 16.01 8.44
N ASP A 165 -10.62 17.06 8.08
CA ASP A 165 -10.89 18.43 8.52
C ASP A 165 -12.28 18.88 8.06
N ALA A 166 -12.65 18.62 6.81
CA ALA A 166 -13.98 18.93 6.31
C ALA A 166 -15.10 18.25 7.14
N LEU A 167 -14.91 17.01 7.58
CA LEU A 167 -15.87 16.32 8.44
C LEU A 167 -15.97 16.91 9.86
N LEU A 168 -14.86 17.42 10.40
CA LEU A 168 -14.79 17.91 11.77
C LEU A 168 -15.13 19.41 11.91
N SER A 169 -14.90 20.18 10.85
CA SER A 169 -15.05 21.64 10.84
C SER A 169 -16.45 22.10 10.40
N MET A 170 -17.17 21.29 9.60
CA MET A 170 -18.52 21.63 9.15
C MET A 170 -19.56 21.39 10.25
N SER A 171 -20.56 22.29 10.35
CA SER A 171 -21.68 22.16 11.30
C SER A 171 -22.60 20.99 10.97
N TYR A 172 -22.74 20.67 9.69
CA TYR A 172 -23.44 19.50 9.17
C TYR A 172 -22.44 18.58 8.50
N GLN A 173 -22.51 17.29 8.79
CA GLN A 173 -21.65 16.28 8.20
C GLN A 173 -22.32 15.68 6.98
N ASN A 174 -21.64 15.77 5.85
CA ASN A 174 -22.12 15.20 4.60
C ASN A 174 -21.70 13.71 4.49
N ILE A 175 -22.67 12.82 4.33
CA ILE A 175 -22.42 11.38 4.22
C ILE A 175 -21.53 11.04 3.00
N ILE A 176 -21.64 11.78 1.89
CA ILE A 176 -20.78 11.57 0.71
C ILE A 176 -19.33 11.87 1.06
N VAL A 177 -19.07 12.98 1.75
CA VAL A 177 -17.72 13.36 2.19
C VAL A 177 -17.12 12.27 3.08
N TYR A 178 -17.93 11.68 3.97
CA TYR A 178 -17.51 10.56 4.80
C TYR A 178 -17.13 9.31 3.99
N PHE A 179 -17.93 8.92 2.99
CA PHE A 179 -17.59 7.80 2.11
C PHE A 179 -16.35 8.08 1.23
N VAL A 180 -16.19 9.33 0.77
CA VAL A 180 -14.98 9.75 0.05
C VAL A 180 -13.77 9.64 0.96
N TRP A 181 -13.87 10.08 2.21
CA TRP A 181 -12.80 9.94 3.20
C TRP A 181 -12.38 8.48 3.41
N ILE A 182 -13.36 7.56 3.54
CA ILE A 182 -13.09 6.11 3.59
C ILE A 182 -12.32 5.64 2.36
N ALA A 183 -12.78 6.01 1.16
CA ALA A 183 -12.14 5.62 -0.10
C ALA A 183 -10.70 6.16 -0.20
N VAL A 184 -10.46 7.39 0.25
CA VAL A 184 -9.14 8.02 0.26
C VAL A 184 -8.20 7.33 1.26
N ILE A 185 -8.67 6.98 2.47
CA ILE A 185 -7.87 6.20 3.44
C ILE A 185 -7.52 4.83 2.88
N MET A 186 -8.48 4.13 2.26
CA MET A 186 -8.20 2.86 1.61
C MET A 186 -7.16 3.05 0.51
N GLY A 187 -7.25 4.12 -0.29
CA GLY A 187 -6.26 4.50 -1.29
C GLY A 187 -4.89 4.77 -0.68
N PHE A 188 -4.81 5.49 0.45
CA PHE A 188 -3.56 5.78 1.16
C PHE A 188 -2.81 4.51 1.55
N PHE A 189 -3.48 3.55 2.19
CA PHE A 189 -2.85 2.28 2.57
C PHE A 189 -2.47 1.43 1.34
N LEU A 190 -3.30 1.39 0.29
CA LEU A 190 -2.96 0.69 -0.95
C LEU A 190 -1.72 1.28 -1.61
N VAL A 191 -1.64 2.60 -1.67
CA VAL A 191 -0.50 3.33 -2.24
C VAL A 191 0.75 3.03 -1.41
N ASN A 192 0.69 3.10 -0.08
CA ASN A 192 1.84 2.78 0.77
C ASN A 192 2.31 1.32 0.68
N ILE A 193 1.39 0.38 0.41
CA ILE A 193 1.74 -1.03 0.09
C ILE A 193 2.35 -1.13 -1.32
N ALA A 194 1.74 -0.48 -2.31
CA ALA A 194 2.09 -0.59 -3.72
C ALA A 194 3.35 0.21 -4.12
N LEU A 195 3.77 1.19 -3.32
CA LEU A 195 4.92 2.04 -3.69
C LEU A 195 6.27 1.39 -3.41
N ILE A 196 6.31 0.32 -2.63
CA ILE A 196 7.54 -0.45 -2.42
C ILE A 196 7.72 -1.47 -3.56
N ILE A 197 7.05 -1.24 -4.71
CA ILE A 197 6.93 -2.15 -5.85
C ILE A 197 7.73 -1.77 -7.09
N ASP A 198 8.95 -1.29 -6.91
CA ASP A 198 9.82 -1.02 -8.05
C ASP A 198 10.25 -2.33 -8.74
N LYS A 199 10.34 -2.30 -10.08
CA LYS A 199 10.85 -3.40 -10.89
C LYS A 199 12.36 -3.53 -10.74
N ASN A 200 13.04 -2.41 -10.48
CA ASN A 200 14.48 -2.38 -10.26
C ASN A 200 14.76 -1.80 -8.88
N ILE A 201 15.58 -2.48 -8.08
CA ILE A 201 15.88 -2.06 -6.71
C ILE A 201 17.38 -2.20 -6.47
N HIS A 202 17.97 -1.23 -5.79
CA HIS A 202 19.35 -1.31 -5.32
C HIS A 202 19.43 -2.17 -4.06
N VAL A 203 20.27 -3.19 -4.12
CA VAL A 203 20.46 -4.17 -3.06
C VAL A 203 21.81 -3.99 -2.39
N ILE A 204 21.78 -4.00 -1.05
CA ILE A 204 22.97 -4.14 -0.21
C ILE A 204 22.73 -5.33 0.73
N LEU A 205 23.52 -6.39 0.56
CA LEU A 205 23.52 -7.52 1.49
C LEU A 205 24.23 -7.10 2.77
N LYS A 206 23.61 -7.37 3.92
CA LYS A 206 24.30 -7.28 5.19
C LYS A 206 24.97 -8.63 5.41
N ASN A 207 26.27 -8.72 5.13
CA ASN A 207 27.08 -9.82 5.64
C ASN A 207 26.98 -9.78 7.17
N GLN A 208 26.70 -10.94 7.78
CA GLN A 208 26.45 -11.06 9.22
C GLN A 208 27.54 -10.38 10.06
#